data_AF-Q08MQ2-F1
#
_entry.id   AF-Q08MQ2-F1
#
_cell.length_a   1.000
_cell.length_b   1.000
_cell.length_c   1.000
_cell.angle_alpha   90.00
_cell.angle_beta   90.00
_cell.angle_gamma   90.00
#
_symmetry.space_group_name_H-M   'P 1'
#
loop_
_entity.id
_entity.type
_entity.pdbx_description
1 polymer ?
#
loop_
_entity_poly.entity_id
_entity_poly.type
_entity_poly.pdbx_seq_one_letter_code
_entity_poly.pdbx_strand_id
1 'polypeptide(L)'
;MRTAARSVRPWLQRWDRRTSAGVDRFVANSQHIAGKIHRFWGREASVVHPPVALERFCAGPLEGTGQGGYFLWLGAFAPYKRLDIALEAFRALEAELWVVGTGQEASKLTSGALPPHIRFLGNVPDAELPTLYRNARALLFTGEEDFGITPLEAQATGRPVIAYAKGGVLETVTPRTGLFFSEQTPEALATAVRQFDDWERAFVPAEARAQAQRFSRQAFLHGMEAEVEALLRSPVVR
;
A
#
# COMPACT_ATOMS: atom_id res chain seq x y z
N MET A 1 5.28 -30.55 2.46
CA MET A 1 6.08 -29.30 2.34
C MET A 1 6.01 -28.40 3.58
N ARG A 2 4.83 -28.09 4.16
CA ARG A 2 4.71 -27.21 5.37
C ARG A 2 5.43 -27.72 6.63
N THR A 3 5.55 -29.03 6.82
CA THR A 3 6.25 -29.67 7.95
C THR A 3 7.78 -29.55 7.84
N ALA A 4 8.35 -29.77 6.65
CA ALA A 4 9.78 -29.56 6.40
C ALA A 4 10.19 -28.10 6.60
N ALA A 5 9.39 -27.14 6.12
CA ALA A 5 9.63 -25.72 6.37
C ALA A 5 9.63 -25.35 7.87
N ARG A 6 8.79 -26.01 8.69
CA ARG A 6 8.78 -25.82 10.16
C ARG A 6 10.05 -26.32 10.84
N SER A 7 10.62 -27.42 10.37
CA SER A 7 11.84 -28.01 10.95
C SER A 7 13.11 -27.20 10.63
N VAL A 8 13.15 -26.54 9.47
CA VAL A 8 14.30 -25.72 9.05
C VAL A 8 14.17 -24.25 9.52
N ARG A 9 12.95 -23.81 9.87
CA ARG A 9 12.67 -22.43 10.34
C ARG A 9 13.57 -21.94 11.49
N PRO A 10 13.81 -22.70 12.58
CA PRO A 10 14.67 -22.22 13.66
C PRO A 10 16.14 -22.07 13.24
N TRP A 11 16.58 -22.85 12.25
CA TRP A 11 17.91 -22.73 11.68
C TRP A 11 18.00 -21.51 10.76
N LEU A 12 17.02 -21.30 9.88
CA LEU A 12 16.92 -20.10 9.02
C LEU A 12 16.85 -18.82 9.86
N GLN A 13 16.05 -18.80 10.92
CA GLN A 13 15.96 -17.64 11.83
C GLN A 13 17.29 -17.36 12.54
N ARG A 14 18.04 -18.40 12.91
CA ARG A 14 19.38 -18.24 13.51
C ARG A 14 20.41 -17.76 12.50
N TRP A 15 20.36 -18.28 11.27
CA TRP A 15 21.22 -17.84 10.18
C TRP A 15 20.95 -16.37 9.83
N ASP A 16 19.68 -16.01 9.65
CA ASP A 16 19.21 -14.66 9.34
C ASP A 16 19.62 -13.65 10.42
N ARG A 17 19.47 -13.99 11.71
CA ARG A 17 19.97 -13.17 12.82
C ARG A 17 21.49 -13.02 12.81
N ARG A 18 22.23 -14.07 12.48
CA ARG A 18 23.70 -14.05 12.45
C ARG A 18 24.24 -13.21 11.30
N THR A 19 23.66 -13.32 10.11
CA THR A 19 24.07 -12.50 8.96
C THR A 19 23.68 -11.04 9.12
N SER A 20 22.56 -10.78 9.80
CA SER A 20 22.15 -9.42 10.20
C SER A 20 23.10 -8.74 11.20
N ALA A 21 23.97 -9.50 11.89
CA ALA A 21 24.91 -8.95 12.86
C ALA A 21 26.04 -8.14 12.22
N GLY A 22 26.40 -8.44 10.96
CA GLY A 22 27.46 -7.73 10.22
C GLY A 22 27.02 -6.41 9.57
N VAL A 23 25.77 -6.01 9.73
CA VAL A 23 25.24 -4.74 9.18
C VAL A 23 25.52 -3.61 10.17
N ASP A 24 26.15 -2.52 9.70
CA ASP A 24 26.43 -1.34 10.52
C ASP A 24 25.14 -0.62 10.93
N ARG A 25 24.22 -0.41 9.98
CA ARG A 25 22.94 0.25 10.23
C ARG A 25 21.80 -0.33 9.38
N PHE A 26 20.65 -0.50 10.00
CA PHE A 26 19.40 -0.81 9.31
C PHE A 26 18.65 0.48 9.00
N VAL A 27 18.16 0.59 7.76
CA VAL A 27 17.21 1.62 7.33
C VAL A 27 15.95 0.91 6.86
N ALA A 28 14.83 1.21 7.50
CA ALA A 28 13.52 0.68 7.18
C ALA A 28 12.72 1.66 6.31
N ASN A 29 11.83 1.13 5.47
CA ASN A 29 10.92 1.94 4.67
C ASN A 29 9.76 2.54 5.47
N SER A 30 9.50 2.03 6.68
CA SER A 30 8.37 2.40 7.53
C SER A 30 8.63 2.02 8.99
N GLN A 31 7.89 2.65 9.91
CA GLN A 31 7.88 2.27 11.33
C GLN A 31 7.37 0.85 11.54
N HIS A 32 6.43 0.38 10.71
CA HIS A 32 6.01 -1.03 10.73
C HIS A 32 7.19 -1.98 10.52
N ILE A 33 8.07 -1.68 9.56
CA ILE A 33 9.25 -2.50 9.30
C ILE A 33 10.33 -2.31 10.33
N ALA A 34 10.57 -1.08 10.83
CA ALA A 34 11.47 -0.87 11.96
C ALA A 34 11.06 -1.71 13.18
N GLY A 35 9.76 -1.78 13.47
CA GLY A 35 9.20 -2.64 14.53
C GLY A 35 9.41 -4.14 14.26
N LYS A 36 9.32 -4.60 13.02
CA LYS A 36 9.64 -6.00 12.65
C LYS A 36 11.13 -6.30 12.81
N ILE A 37 12.00 -5.39 12.40
CA ILE A 37 13.47 -5.51 12.57
C ILE A 37 13.79 -5.63 14.06
N HIS A 38 13.25 -4.75 14.90
CA HIS A 38 13.44 -4.85 16.34
C HIS A 38 12.90 -6.19 16.89
N ARG A 39 11.68 -6.57 16.53
CA ARG A 39 11.05 -7.82 17.02
C ARG A 39 11.81 -9.08 16.62
N PHE A 40 12.28 -9.16 15.39
CA PHE A 40 12.88 -10.39 14.86
C PHE A 40 14.39 -10.45 15.03
N TRP A 41 15.09 -9.32 14.95
CA TRP A 41 16.54 -9.24 15.00
C TRP A 41 17.09 -8.56 16.27
N GLY A 42 16.25 -7.90 17.07
CA GLY A 42 16.71 -7.14 18.24
C GLY A 42 17.58 -5.94 17.86
N ARG A 43 17.44 -5.44 16.62
CA ARG A 43 18.20 -4.34 16.05
C ARG A 43 17.30 -3.14 15.85
N GLU A 44 17.82 -1.96 16.12
CA GLU A 44 17.18 -0.70 15.77
C GLU A 44 17.35 -0.40 14.28
N ALA A 45 16.36 0.27 13.70
CA ALA A 45 16.41 0.78 12.34
C ALA A 45 15.91 2.22 12.30
N SER A 46 16.65 3.10 11.60
CA SER A 46 16.12 4.41 11.21
C SER A 46 15.07 4.23 10.11
N VAL A 47 14.18 5.20 9.95
CA VAL A 47 13.12 5.14 8.93
C VAL A 47 13.38 6.19 7.86
N VAL A 48 13.50 5.72 6.63
CA VAL A 48 13.55 6.57 5.43
C VAL A 48 12.48 6.07 4.46
N HIS A 49 11.40 6.83 4.32
CA HIS A 49 10.27 6.44 3.49
C HIS A 49 10.62 6.44 2.00
N PRO A 50 10.26 5.38 1.25
CA PRO A 50 10.54 5.33 -0.18
C PRO A 50 9.71 6.38 -0.93
N PRO A 51 10.22 6.87 -2.07
CA PRO A 51 9.58 7.95 -2.79
C PRO A 51 8.43 7.44 -3.66
N VAL A 52 7.35 8.22 -3.75
CA VAL A 52 6.32 8.07 -4.79
C VAL A 52 6.71 8.86 -6.04
N ALA A 53 6.39 8.33 -7.22
CA ALA A 53 6.69 8.95 -8.52
C ALA A 53 5.77 10.16 -8.80
N LEU A 54 5.94 11.24 -8.04
CA LEU A 54 5.11 12.44 -8.11
C LEU A 54 5.05 13.02 -9.52
N GLU A 55 6.13 12.95 -10.29
CA GLU A 55 6.20 13.45 -11.66
C GLU A 55 5.18 12.75 -12.57
N ARG A 56 4.91 11.47 -12.31
CA ARG A 56 3.94 10.65 -13.06
C ARG A 56 2.51 10.84 -12.55
N PHE A 57 2.31 10.92 -11.23
CA PHE A 57 0.97 10.91 -10.64
C PHE A 57 0.39 12.31 -10.33
N CYS A 58 1.21 13.37 -10.30
CA CYS A 58 0.76 14.75 -10.09
C CYS A 58 0.60 15.57 -11.38
N ALA A 59 0.92 15.01 -12.55
CA ALA A 59 1.00 15.75 -13.83
C ALA A 59 -0.31 16.38 -14.32
N GLY A 60 -1.47 16.00 -13.77
CA GLY A 60 -2.76 16.54 -14.18
C GLY A 60 -3.47 17.40 -13.11
N PRO A 61 -4.51 18.15 -13.52
CA PRO A 61 -5.32 19.01 -12.64
C PRO A 61 -5.96 18.25 -11.46
N LEU A 62 -6.57 18.92 -10.49
CA LEU A 62 -7.38 18.23 -9.45
C LEU A 62 -8.88 18.37 -9.71
N GLU A 63 -9.24 19.30 -10.60
CA GLU A 63 -10.57 19.50 -11.11
C GLU A 63 -11.05 18.26 -11.89
N GLY A 64 -12.30 17.87 -11.65
CA GLY A 64 -12.93 16.76 -12.36
C GLY A 64 -12.41 15.36 -12.01
N THR A 65 -11.63 15.20 -10.93
CA THR A 65 -11.21 13.86 -10.47
C THR A 65 -12.36 13.10 -9.78
N GLY A 66 -12.29 11.77 -9.78
CA GLY A 66 -13.28 10.89 -9.15
C GLY A 66 -14.56 10.64 -9.97
N GLN A 67 -14.63 11.10 -11.22
CA GLN A 67 -15.83 11.04 -12.04
C GLN A 67 -16.10 9.68 -12.71
N GLY A 68 -15.19 8.71 -12.60
CA GLY A 68 -15.32 7.40 -13.24
C GLY A 68 -16.35 6.48 -12.57
N GLY A 69 -16.79 6.79 -11.36
CA GLY A 69 -17.86 6.05 -10.67
C GLY A 69 -17.46 4.67 -10.14
N TYR A 70 -16.18 4.28 -10.23
CA TYR A 70 -15.69 2.98 -9.77
C TYR A 70 -14.73 3.10 -8.59
N PHE A 71 -14.68 2.06 -7.76
CA PHE A 71 -13.57 1.80 -6.84
C PHE A 71 -12.47 1.06 -7.59
N LEU A 72 -11.23 1.37 -7.28
CA LEU A 72 -10.07 0.78 -7.92
C LEU A 72 -9.35 -0.15 -6.95
N TRP A 73 -9.01 -1.35 -7.39
CA TRP A 73 -8.03 -2.20 -6.74
C TRP A 73 -6.90 -2.46 -7.73
N LEU A 74 -5.64 -2.36 -7.29
CA LEU A 74 -4.52 -2.71 -8.16
C LEU A 74 -3.36 -3.39 -7.42
N GLY A 75 -2.71 -4.32 -8.12
CA GLY A 75 -1.51 -4.98 -7.64
C GLY A 75 -1.39 -6.43 -8.10
N ALA A 76 -0.33 -7.08 -7.66
CA ALA A 76 -0.16 -8.51 -7.90
C ALA A 76 -1.25 -9.32 -7.18
N PHE A 77 -1.79 -10.34 -7.84
CA PHE A 77 -2.77 -11.27 -7.23
C PHE A 77 -2.04 -12.26 -6.32
N ALA A 78 -1.55 -11.74 -5.20
CA ALA A 78 -0.84 -12.47 -4.17
C ALA A 78 -1.71 -12.58 -2.90
N PRO A 79 -1.60 -13.69 -2.13
CA PRO A 79 -2.44 -13.90 -0.95
C PRO A 79 -2.40 -12.77 0.08
N TYR A 80 -1.26 -12.11 0.27
CA TYR A 80 -1.14 -11.02 1.25
C TYR A 80 -1.82 -9.71 0.81
N LYS A 81 -2.06 -9.53 -0.50
CA LYS A 81 -2.73 -8.35 -1.09
C LYS A 81 -4.25 -8.39 -0.91
N ARG A 82 -4.79 -9.55 -0.52
CA ARG A 82 -6.20 -9.79 -0.18
C ARG A 82 -7.22 -9.25 -1.20
N LEU A 83 -7.04 -9.55 -2.47
CA LEU A 83 -8.05 -9.27 -3.50
C LEU A 83 -9.36 -10.05 -3.24
N ASP A 84 -9.28 -11.22 -2.61
CA ASP A 84 -10.44 -12.01 -2.16
C ASP A 84 -11.45 -11.16 -1.36
N ILE A 85 -10.97 -10.36 -0.41
CA ILE A 85 -11.81 -9.48 0.40
C ILE A 85 -12.54 -8.45 -0.47
N ALA A 86 -11.83 -7.81 -1.40
CA ALA A 86 -12.43 -6.80 -2.26
C ALA A 86 -13.51 -7.43 -3.15
N LEU A 87 -13.23 -8.60 -3.75
CA LEU A 87 -14.19 -9.30 -4.59
C LEU A 87 -15.43 -9.75 -3.78
N GLU A 88 -15.23 -10.33 -2.61
CA GLU A 88 -16.33 -10.80 -1.75
C GLU A 88 -17.18 -9.64 -1.23
N ALA A 89 -16.57 -8.52 -0.83
CA ALA A 89 -17.29 -7.33 -0.40
C ALA A 89 -18.16 -6.78 -1.55
N PHE A 90 -17.58 -6.66 -2.75
CA PHE A 90 -18.27 -6.10 -3.91
C PHE A 90 -19.28 -7.05 -4.56
N ARG A 91 -19.29 -8.34 -4.21
CA ARG A 91 -20.43 -9.23 -4.51
C ARG A 91 -21.69 -8.84 -3.75
N ALA A 92 -21.55 -8.24 -2.57
CA ALA A 92 -22.65 -7.80 -1.72
C ALA A 92 -22.97 -6.29 -1.85
N LEU A 93 -22.28 -5.58 -2.75
CA LEU A 93 -22.45 -4.15 -3.01
C LEU A 93 -22.87 -3.92 -4.46
N GLU A 94 -23.73 -2.93 -4.68
CA GLU A 94 -24.11 -2.43 -6.01
C GLU A 94 -23.19 -1.26 -6.42
N ALA A 95 -21.88 -1.45 -6.33
CA ALA A 95 -20.88 -0.43 -6.66
C ALA A 95 -19.86 -0.97 -7.66
N GLU A 96 -19.41 -0.16 -8.62
CA GLU A 96 -18.43 -0.58 -9.63
C GLU A 96 -17.05 -0.82 -8.98
N LEU A 97 -16.43 -1.97 -9.31
CA LEU A 97 -15.06 -2.32 -8.90
C LEU A 97 -14.22 -2.64 -10.13
N TRP A 98 -13.15 -1.89 -10.33
CA TRP A 98 -12.17 -2.16 -11.37
C TRP A 98 -10.90 -2.73 -10.73
N VAL A 99 -10.41 -3.83 -11.28
CA VAL A 99 -9.29 -4.61 -10.78
C VAL A 99 -8.18 -4.62 -11.82
N VAL A 100 -7.02 -4.09 -11.45
CA VAL A 100 -5.82 -4.04 -12.28
C VAL A 100 -4.75 -4.97 -11.71
N GLY A 101 -4.11 -5.74 -12.59
CA GLY A 101 -3.01 -6.63 -12.25
C GLY A 101 -3.27 -8.08 -12.61
N THR A 102 -2.31 -8.92 -12.25
CA THR A 102 -2.28 -10.36 -12.50
C THR A 102 -1.48 -11.04 -11.39
N GLY A 103 -1.46 -12.38 -11.32
CA GLY A 103 -0.59 -13.08 -10.37
C GLY A 103 -0.99 -14.53 -10.13
N GLN A 104 -0.33 -15.16 -9.17
CA GLN A 104 -0.46 -16.60 -8.88
C GLN A 104 -1.90 -17.04 -8.56
N GLU A 105 -2.69 -16.17 -7.93
CA GLU A 105 -4.08 -16.47 -7.58
C GLU A 105 -5.08 -16.14 -8.71
N ALA A 106 -4.64 -15.69 -9.90
CA ALA A 106 -5.53 -15.22 -10.96
C ALA A 106 -6.62 -16.22 -11.31
N SER A 107 -6.23 -17.45 -11.63
CA SER A 107 -7.18 -18.52 -12.00
C SER A 107 -8.26 -18.72 -10.93
N LYS A 108 -7.89 -18.71 -9.66
CA LYS A 108 -8.81 -18.89 -8.51
C LYS A 108 -9.71 -17.67 -8.29
N LEU A 109 -9.18 -16.47 -8.44
CA LEU A 109 -9.94 -15.23 -8.20
C LEU A 109 -10.90 -14.89 -9.34
N THR A 110 -10.63 -15.39 -10.54
CA THR A 110 -11.50 -15.24 -11.71
C THR A 110 -12.32 -16.50 -12.01
N SER A 111 -12.17 -17.59 -11.26
CA SER A 111 -12.96 -18.80 -11.47
C SER A 111 -14.38 -18.61 -10.93
N GLY A 112 -15.33 -18.43 -11.84
CA GLY A 112 -16.76 -18.36 -11.54
C GLY A 112 -17.43 -17.10 -12.10
N ALA A 113 -18.76 -17.07 -12.06
CA ALA A 113 -19.50 -15.89 -12.45
C ALA A 113 -19.22 -14.74 -11.46
N LEU A 114 -18.73 -13.63 -12.00
CA LEU A 114 -18.59 -12.37 -11.29
C LEU A 114 -19.78 -11.47 -11.65
N PRO A 115 -20.25 -10.64 -10.69
CA PRO A 115 -21.21 -9.59 -11.02
C PRO A 115 -20.68 -8.69 -12.14
N PRO A 116 -21.55 -8.16 -13.03
CA PRO A 116 -21.14 -7.37 -14.19
C PRO A 116 -20.44 -6.05 -13.84
N HIS A 117 -20.63 -5.55 -12.62
CA HIS A 117 -19.98 -4.35 -12.08
C HIS A 117 -18.56 -4.59 -11.54
N ILE A 118 -18.06 -5.84 -11.57
CA ILE A 118 -16.68 -6.16 -11.23
C ILE A 118 -15.90 -6.43 -12.52
N ARG A 119 -14.95 -5.55 -12.85
CA ARG A 119 -14.19 -5.60 -14.12
C ARG A 119 -12.71 -5.85 -13.86
N PHE A 120 -12.17 -6.88 -14.50
CA PHE A 120 -10.74 -7.14 -14.52
C PHE A 120 -10.12 -6.52 -15.78
N LEU A 121 -9.17 -5.61 -15.59
CA LEU A 121 -8.47 -4.93 -16.69
C LEU A 121 -7.16 -5.63 -17.07
N GLY A 122 -6.74 -6.63 -16.29
CA GLY A 122 -5.46 -7.30 -16.47
C GLY A 122 -4.28 -6.37 -16.21
N ASN A 123 -3.18 -6.58 -16.93
CA ASN A 123 -2.03 -5.67 -16.90
C ASN A 123 -2.32 -4.45 -17.78
N VAL A 124 -2.24 -3.26 -17.19
CA VAL A 124 -2.39 -1.99 -17.91
C VAL A 124 -1.01 -1.32 -18.04
N PRO A 125 -0.75 -0.58 -19.12
CA PRO A 125 0.47 0.20 -19.26
C PRO A 125 0.65 1.21 -18.13
N ASP A 126 1.90 1.41 -17.76
CA ASP A 126 2.25 2.34 -16.69
C ASP A 126 1.74 3.77 -16.94
N ALA A 127 1.80 4.23 -18.19
CA ALA A 127 1.29 5.54 -18.58
C ALA A 127 -0.23 5.73 -18.33
N GLU A 128 -1.00 4.64 -18.22
CA GLU A 128 -2.45 4.68 -18.01
C GLU A 128 -2.85 4.70 -16.53
N LEU A 129 -1.96 4.26 -15.61
CA LEU A 129 -2.26 4.21 -14.17
C LEU A 129 -2.70 5.56 -13.60
N PRO A 130 -2.05 6.70 -13.90
CA PRO A 130 -2.50 8.00 -13.38
C PRO A 130 -3.95 8.33 -13.74
N THR A 131 -4.39 7.97 -14.95
CA THR A 131 -5.77 8.17 -15.41
C THR A 131 -6.74 7.26 -14.67
N LEU A 132 -6.38 5.99 -14.46
CA LEU A 132 -7.21 5.04 -13.72
C LEU A 132 -7.39 5.46 -12.26
N TYR A 133 -6.31 5.87 -11.59
CA TYR A 133 -6.41 6.44 -10.25
C TYR A 133 -7.28 7.68 -10.26
N ARG A 134 -6.96 8.68 -11.09
CA ARG A 134 -7.66 9.97 -11.18
C ARG A 134 -9.17 9.85 -11.31
N ASN A 135 -9.65 8.86 -12.06
CA ASN A 135 -11.08 8.65 -12.31
C ASN A 135 -11.74 7.76 -11.25
N ALA A 136 -10.98 7.05 -10.41
CA ALA A 136 -11.53 6.23 -9.34
C ALA A 136 -12.15 7.08 -8.23
N ARG A 137 -13.26 6.63 -7.66
CA ARG A 137 -13.84 7.18 -6.42
C ARG A 137 -12.84 7.05 -5.27
N ALA A 138 -12.32 5.84 -5.05
CA ALA A 138 -11.24 5.57 -4.11
C ALA A 138 -10.41 4.37 -4.53
N LEU A 139 -9.18 4.30 -4.03
CA LEU A 139 -8.38 3.08 -4.05
C LEU A 139 -8.79 2.18 -2.88
N LEU A 140 -8.95 0.88 -3.13
CA LEU A 140 -9.09 -0.15 -2.12
C LEU A 140 -7.73 -0.77 -1.80
N PHE A 141 -7.31 -0.70 -0.54
CA PHE A 141 -6.04 -1.24 -0.06
C PHE A 141 -6.29 -2.29 1.03
N THR A 142 -6.49 -3.55 0.60
CA THR A 142 -7.00 -4.62 1.47
C THR A 142 -5.92 -5.44 2.16
N GLY A 143 -4.67 -5.35 1.73
CA GLY A 143 -3.52 -6.08 2.28
C GLY A 143 -2.87 -5.40 3.49
N GLU A 144 -2.19 -6.20 4.32
CA GLU A 144 -1.19 -5.68 5.26
C GLU A 144 0.15 -5.63 4.53
N GLU A 145 0.61 -4.42 4.21
CA GLU A 145 1.86 -4.21 3.48
C GLU A 145 2.89 -3.44 4.28
N ASP A 146 4.12 -3.46 3.78
CA ASP A 146 5.26 -2.89 4.47
C ASP A 146 5.24 -1.36 4.49
N PHE A 147 4.68 -0.69 3.47
CA PHE A 147 4.62 0.77 3.40
C PHE A 147 3.31 1.33 2.81
N GLY A 148 2.90 0.87 1.63
CA GLY A 148 1.71 1.41 0.94
C GLY A 148 2.05 2.50 -0.06
N ILE A 149 2.88 2.16 -1.04
CA ILE A 149 3.19 3.06 -2.17
C ILE A 149 1.96 3.33 -3.04
N THR A 150 1.13 2.31 -3.29
CA THR A 150 -0.13 2.39 -4.04
C THR A 150 -1.12 3.41 -3.42
N PRO A 151 -1.34 3.44 -2.09
CA PRO A 151 -2.02 4.54 -1.42
C PRO A 151 -1.46 5.94 -1.71
N LEU A 152 -0.14 6.10 -1.81
CA LEU A 152 0.47 7.39 -2.14
C LEU A 152 0.27 7.77 -3.62
N GLU A 153 0.26 6.80 -4.53
CA GLU A 153 -0.04 7.04 -5.94
C GLU A 153 -1.49 7.54 -6.13
N ALA A 154 -2.46 6.91 -5.45
CA ALA A 154 -3.84 7.37 -5.41
C ALA A 154 -3.92 8.80 -4.87
N GLN A 155 -3.29 9.05 -3.72
CA GLN A 155 -3.27 10.36 -3.08
C GLN A 155 -2.60 11.43 -3.98
N ALA A 156 -1.52 11.10 -4.68
CA ALA A 156 -0.84 12.01 -5.62
C ALA A 156 -1.77 12.44 -6.78
N THR A 157 -2.62 11.53 -7.27
CA THR A 157 -3.66 11.87 -8.26
C THR A 157 -4.88 12.59 -7.68
N GLY A 158 -4.89 12.85 -6.36
CA GLY A 158 -5.97 13.52 -5.66
C GLY A 158 -7.10 12.60 -5.25
N ARG A 159 -6.87 11.29 -5.12
CA ARG A 159 -7.90 10.32 -4.76
C ARG A 159 -7.73 9.74 -3.36
N PRO A 160 -8.83 9.50 -2.65
CA PRO A 160 -8.79 8.93 -1.32
C PRO A 160 -8.54 7.41 -1.36
N VAL A 161 -8.24 6.87 -0.19
CA VAL A 161 -7.94 5.44 0.01
C VAL A 161 -8.88 4.84 1.05
N ILE A 162 -9.42 3.65 0.80
CA ILE A 162 -10.06 2.81 1.81
C ILE A 162 -9.09 1.68 2.13
N ALA A 163 -8.51 1.69 3.33
CA ALA A 163 -7.40 0.81 3.68
C ALA A 163 -7.69 -0.08 4.89
N TYR A 164 -7.15 -1.31 4.87
CA TYR A 164 -7.06 -2.13 6.07
C TYR A 164 -6.11 -1.46 7.06
N ALA A 165 -6.55 -1.28 8.31
CA ALA A 165 -5.86 -0.48 9.33
C ALA A 165 -4.61 -1.15 9.92
N LYS A 166 -3.70 -1.67 9.08
CA LYS A 166 -2.53 -2.42 9.52
C LYS A 166 -1.36 -2.32 8.56
N GLY A 167 -0.15 -2.31 9.12
CA GLY A 167 1.08 -2.21 8.36
C GLY A 167 1.47 -0.76 8.09
N GLY A 168 2.31 -0.55 7.08
CA GLY A 168 2.87 0.77 6.78
C GLY A 168 1.84 1.78 6.24
N VAL A 169 0.65 1.33 5.83
CA VAL A 169 -0.42 2.23 5.34
C VAL A 169 -0.87 3.26 6.38
N LEU A 170 -0.71 2.95 7.66
CA LEU A 170 -0.98 3.87 8.78
C LEU A 170 -0.05 5.09 8.78
N GLU A 171 1.07 5.04 8.05
CA GLU A 171 2.03 6.13 7.91
C GLU A 171 1.74 6.97 6.66
N THR A 172 1.05 6.39 5.66
CA THR A 172 0.80 7.03 4.35
C THR A 172 -0.60 7.62 4.23
N VAL A 173 -1.60 7.05 4.91
CA VAL A 173 -3.00 7.49 4.88
C VAL A 173 -3.38 8.17 6.20
N THR A 174 -4.12 9.27 6.12
CA THR A 174 -4.61 10.04 7.27
C THR A 174 -6.14 10.10 7.26
N PRO A 175 -6.81 10.51 8.35
CA PRO A 175 -8.26 10.69 8.37
C PRO A 175 -8.82 11.67 7.33
N ARG A 176 -7.97 12.55 6.77
CA ARG A 176 -8.33 13.49 5.70
C ARG A 176 -8.12 12.93 4.29
N THR A 177 -7.34 11.86 4.16
CA THR A 177 -6.95 11.29 2.87
C THR A 177 -7.47 9.87 2.64
N GLY A 178 -8.15 9.30 3.63
CA GLY A 178 -8.79 8.01 3.48
C GLY A 178 -9.58 7.56 4.70
N LEU A 179 -10.25 6.42 4.52
CA LEU A 179 -10.95 5.68 5.57
C LEU A 179 -10.23 4.37 5.87
N PHE A 180 -10.28 3.96 7.12
CA PHE A 180 -9.74 2.69 7.57
C PHE A 180 -10.85 1.71 7.95
N PHE A 181 -10.62 0.43 7.67
CA PHE A 181 -11.41 -0.67 8.23
C PHE A 181 -10.50 -1.58 9.06
N SER A 182 -10.98 -1.99 10.24
CA SER A 182 -10.14 -2.59 11.29
C SER A 182 -10.02 -4.11 11.20
N GLU A 183 -10.96 -4.78 10.56
CA GLU A 183 -10.95 -6.24 10.39
C GLU A 183 -10.66 -6.61 8.94
N GLN A 184 -9.78 -7.58 8.69
CA GLN A 184 -9.43 -7.99 7.33
C GLN A 184 -10.49 -8.95 6.74
N THR A 185 -11.73 -8.46 6.65
CA THR A 185 -12.93 -9.21 6.25
C THR A 185 -13.73 -8.46 5.17
N PRO A 186 -14.48 -9.18 4.30
CA PRO A 186 -15.37 -8.58 3.31
C PRO A 186 -16.42 -7.65 3.93
N GLU A 187 -16.97 -8.01 5.10
CA GLU A 187 -18.04 -7.28 5.77
C GLU A 187 -17.55 -5.92 6.29
N ALA A 188 -16.33 -5.88 6.83
CA ALA A 188 -15.71 -4.65 7.30
C ALA A 188 -15.38 -3.71 6.14
N LEU A 189 -14.87 -4.24 5.03
CA LEU A 189 -14.66 -3.45 3.82
C LEU A 189 -15.99 -2.92 3.26
N ALA A 190 -17.02 -3.76 3.17
CA ALA A 190 -18.33 -3.34 2.67
C ALA A 190 -18.95 -2.24 3.54
N THR A 191 -18.76 -2.32 4.87
CA THR A 191 -19.16 -1.26 5.81
C THR A 191 -18.41 0.04 5.54
N ALA A 192 -17.10 -0.02 5.35
CA ALA A 192 -16.30 1.17 5.03
C ALA A 192 -16.68 1.79 3.68
N VAL A 193 -17.00 0.99 2.66
CA VAL A 193 -17.48 1.49 1.36
C VAL A 193 -18.83 2.21 1.50
N ARG A 194 -19.77 1.70 2.30
CA ARG A 194 -21.03 2.40 2.57
C ARG A 194 -20.83 3.71 3.33
N GLN A 195 -19.92 3.73 4.31
CA GLN A 195 -19.56 4.96 5.03
C GLN A 195 -18.85 5.98 4.14
N PHE A 196 -18.14 5.50 3.13
CA PHE A 196 -17.40 6.34 2.20
C PHE A 196 -18.29 7.28 1.40
N ASP A 197 -19.53 6.91 1.08
CA ASP A 197 -20.45 7.76 0.32
C ASP A 197 -20.73 9.11 1.00
N ASP A 198 -20.82 9.13 2.33
CA ASP A 198 -20.98 10.36 3.10
C ASP A 198 -19.65 11.05 3.38
N TRP A 199 -18.59 10.27 3.64
CA TRP A 199 -17.25 10.80 3.87
C TRP A 199 -16.68 11.54 2.66
N GLU A 200 -16.91 11.02 1.44
CA GLU A 200 -16.41 11.57 0.19
C GLU A 200 -16.91 13.01 -0.06
N ARG A 201 -18.05 13.41 0.53
CA ARG A 201 -18.60 14.76 0.38
C ARG A 201 -17.72 15.84 1.01
N ALA A 202 -16.96 15.49 2.04
CA ALA A 202 -16.04 16.40 2.73
C ALA A 202 -14.59 16.24 2.23
N PHE A 203 -14.33 15.31 1.31
CA PHE A 203 -12.98 15.04 0.82
C PHE A 203 -12.43 16.19 -0.02
N VAL A 204 -11.18 16.56 0.23
CA VAL A 204 -10.46 17.60 -0.50
C VAL A 204 -9.28 16.97 -1.27
N PRO A 205 -9.35 16.85 -2.60
CA PRO A 205 -8.28 16.25 -3.41
C PRO A 205 -6.88 16.85 -3.18
N ALA A 206 -6.82 18.16 -2.89
CA ALA A 206 -5.57 18.86 -2.61
C ALA A 206 -4.89 18.37 -1.32
N GLU A 207 -5.64 17.94 -0.30
CA GLU A 207 -5.08 17.41 0.94
C GLU A 207 -4.44 16.04 0.72
N ALA A 208 -5.06 15.19 -0.11
CA ALA A 208 -4.47 13.93 -0.54
C ALA A 208 -3.17 14.14 -1.30
N ARG A 209 -3.16 15.06 -2.28
CA ARG A 209 -1.95 15.37 -3.05
C ARG A 209 -0.85 15.93 -2.14
N ALA A 210 -1.18 16.83 -1.22
CA ALA A 210 -0.23 17.39 -0.26
C ALA A 210 0.38 16.31 0.64
N GLN A 211 -0.41 15.33 1.08
CA GLN A 211 0.10 14.18 1.84
C GLN A 211 1.08 13.37 1.00
N ALA A 212 0.78 13.06 -0.27
CA ALA A 212 1.68 12.33 -1.14
C ALA A 212 3.00 13.07 -1.40
N GLN A 213 2.96 14.40 -1.54
CA GLN A 213 4.15 15.24 -1.78
C GLN A 213 5.20 15.18 -0.66
N ARG A 214 4.80 14.78 0.56
CA ARG A 214 5.74 14.54 1.68
C ARG A 214 6.67 13.35 1.43
N PHE A 215 6.32 12.47 0.50
CA PHE A 215 7.07 11.26 0.13
C PHE A 215 7.76 11.45 -1.23
N SER A 216 8.33 12.62 -1.45
CA SER A 216 9.03 12.95 -2.70
C SER A 216 10.38 12.25 -2.81
N ARG A 217 10.90 12.13 -4.04
CA ARG A 217 12.27 11.67 -4.30
C ARG A 217 13.31 12.52 -3.54
N GLN A 218 13.08 13.83 -3.45
CA GLN A 218 13.97 14.72 -2.72
C GLN A 218 13.98 14.41 -1.22
N ALA A 219 12.81 14.20 -0.60
CA ALA A 219 12.71 13.83 0.81
C ALA A 219 13.43 12.50 1.10
N PHE A 220 13.26 11.50 0.22
CA PHE A 220 13.98 10.23 0.32
C PHE A 220 15.50 10.40 0.25
N LEU A 221 16.00 11.16 -0.74
CA LEU A 221 17.44 11.38 -0.91
C LEU A 221 18.06 12.10 0.27
N HIS A 222 17.44 13.17 0.76
CA HIS A 222 17.91 13.87 1.96
C HIS A 222 17.94 12.95 3.18
N GLY A 223 16.94 12.08 3.35
CA GLY A 223 16.91 11.09 4.43
C GLY A 223 18.06 10.09 4.31
N MET A 224 18.30 9.54 3.12
CA MET A 224 19.41 8.61 2.87
C MET A 224 20.78 9.27 3.07
N GLU A 225 20.96 10.50 2.60
CA GLU A 225 22.20 11.27 2.79
C GLU A 225 22.48 11.49 4.28
N ALA A 226 21.47 11.90 5.06
CA ALA A 226 21.59 12.07 6.50
C ALA A 226 22.01 10.77 7.22
N GLU A 227 21.46 9.62 6.79
CA GLU A 227 21.83 8.30 7.32
C GLU A 227 23.30 7.93 7.02
N VAL A 228 23.73 8.15 5.77
CA VAL A 228 25.12 7.89 5.34
C VAL A 228 26.10 8.80 6.07
N GLU A 229 25.81 10.09 6.17
CA GLU A 229 26.67 11.02 6.90
C GLU A 229 26.77 10.67 8.39
N ALA A 230 25.66 10.31 9.03
CA ALA A 230 25.65 9.90 10.43
C ALA A 230 26.46 8.62 10.65
N LEU A 231 26.47 7.70 9.69
CA LEU A 231 27.35 6.52 9.73
C LEU A 231 28.83 6.91 9.60
N LEU A 232 29.18 7.77 8.62
CA LEU A 232 30.57 8.20 8.39
C LEU A 232 31.15 9.01 9.57
N ARG A 233 30.31 9.74 10.31
CA ARG A 233 30.71 10.49 11.52
C ARG A 233 30.85 9.61 12.78
N SER A 234 30.32 8.39 12.76
CA SER A 234 30.41 7.49 13.92
C SER A 234 31.80 6.84 13.95
N PRO A 235 32.52 6.84 15.08
CA PRO A 235 33.79 6.12 15.18
C PRO A 235 33.53 4.63 14.89
N VAL A 236 34.34 4.04 14.00
CA VAL A 236 34.25 2.62 13.66
C VAL A 236 34.51 1.82 14.93
N VAL A 237 33.45 1.29 15.54
CA VAL A 237 33.58 0.32 16.62
C VAL A 237 33.98 -1.00 15.97
N ARG A 238 35.29 -1.27 15.96
CA ARG A 238 35.84 -2.58 15.57
C ARG A 238 35.58 -3.62 16.66
#